data_AF-A0A7X6X8G9-F1
#
_entry.id   AF-A0A7X6X8G9-F1
#
_cell.length_a   1.000
_cell.length_b   1.000
_cell.length_c   1.000
_cell.angle_alpha   90.00
_cell.angle_beta   90.00
_cell.angle_gamma   90.00
#
_symmetry.space_group_name_H-M   'P 1'
#
loop_
_entity.id
_entity.type
_entity.pdbx_description
1 polymer ?
#
loop_
_entity_poly.entity_id
_entity_poly.type
_entity_poly.pdbx_seq_one_letter_code
_entity_poly.pdbx_strand_id
1 'polypeptide(L)'
;MKRQIIEGLIFLSGDEGIDSTQLAEISECELDEVKDALDELKLHHEKSDSSLELVLYANKYKFVTKSFLYEYAKKLLDVNKVKQLSQSALETLAIIAYKQPITRLEIEELRGVGSEVMLRKLLAMDLISEAGRLETPGRPILYQVTDLFLDGFKMSTLEELPELDVVTQENDEDLFQ
;
A
#
# COMPACT_ATOMS: atom_id res chain seq x y z
N MET A 1 6.75 -21.64 -22.57
CA MET A 1 6.61 -22.59 -21.44
C MET A 1 6.90 -21.88 -20.12
N LYS A 2 8.09 -21.30 -19.92
CA LYS A 2 8.45 -20.53 -18.70
C LYS A 2 7.45 -19.41 -18.33
N ARG A 3 7.03 -18.60 -19.30
CA ARG A 3 5.99 -17.56 -19.10
C ARG A 3 4.68 -18.09 -18.52
N GLN A 4 4.18 -19.23 -19.01
CA GLN A 4 2.91 -19.82 -18.55
C GLN A 4 3.03 -20.36 -17.12
N ILE A 5 4.22 -20.83 -16.73
CA ILE A 5 4.51 -21.26 -15.36
C ILE A 5 4.46 -20.03 -14.44
N ILE A 6 5.17 -18.96 -14.79
CA ILE A 6 5.19 -17.70 -14.01
C ILE A 6 3.78 -17.12 -13.89
N GLU A 7 3.02 -17.04 -14.97
CA GLU A 7 1.62 -16.59 -14.98
C GLU A 7 0.76 -17.44 -14.02
N GLY A 8 0.89 -18.77 -14.09
CA GLY A 8 0.18 -19.68 -13.21
C GLY A 8 0.56 -19.51 -11.74
N LEU A 9 1.83 -19.31 -11.42
CA LEU A 9 2.31 -19.06 -10.05
C LEU A 9 1.73 -17.77 -9.49
N ILE A 10 1.79 -16.67 -10.25
CA ILE A 10 1.22 -15.38 -9.84
C ILE A 10 -0.29 -15.50 -9.61
N PHE A 11 -1.00 -16.23 -10.47
CA PHE A 11 -2.44 -16.46 -10.30
C PHE A 11 -2.75 -17.29 -9.04
N LEU A 12 -1.97 -18.33 -8.76
CA LEU A 12 -2.12 -19.18 -7.57
C LEU A 12 -1.83 -18.43 -6.27
N SER A 13 -0.91 -17.47 -6.29
CA SER A 13 -0.59 -16.62 -5.14
C SER A 13 -1.72 -15.67 -4.74
N GLY A 14 -2.69 -15.42 -5.63
CA GLY A 14 -3.88 -14.62 -5.34
C GLY A 14 -3.52 -13.21 -4.81
N ASP A 15 -4.25 -12.78 -3.78
CA ASP A 15 -4.11 -11.43 -3.20
C ASP A 15 -2.78 -11.22 -2.44
N GLU A 16 -2.18 -12.29 -1.92
CA GLU A 16 -0.89 -12.20 -1.24
C GLU A 16 0.24 -11.81 -2.22
N GLY A 17 0.11 -12.20 -3.49
CA GLY A 17 1.11 -11.99 -4.53
C GLY A 17 2.41 -12.77 -4.29
N ILE A 18 3.38 -12.56 -5.18
CA ILE A 18 4.67 -13.26 -5.14
C ILE A 18 5.80 -12.34 -5.61
N ASP A 19 6.93 -12.36 -4.92
CA ASP A 19 8.08 -11.54 -5.34
C ASP A 19 8.90 -12.22 -6.46
N SER A 20 9.74 -11.44 -7.15
CA SER A 20 10.54 -11.93 -8.28
C SER A 20 11.56 -12.99 -7.90
N THR A 21 12.05 -12.97 -6.66
CA THR A 21 13.04 -13.94 -6.15
C THR A 21 12.37 -15.28 -5.92
N GLN A 22 11.18 -15.28 -5.30
CA GLN A 22 10.35 -16.47 -5.13
C GLN A 22 9.94 -17.06 -6.49
N LEU A 23 9.57 -16.22 -7.46
CA LEU A 23 9.27 -16.68 -8.81
C LEU A 23 10.47 -17.38 -9.46
N ALA A 24 11.66 -16.79 -9.36
CA ALA A 24 12.89 -17.37 -9.91
C ALA A 24 13.20 -18.72 -9.27
N GLU A 25 13.12 -18.81 -7.93
CA GLU A 25 13.39 -20.02 -7.18
C GLU A 25 12.41 -21.15 -7.54
N ILE A 26 11.11 -20.88 -7.53
CA ILE A 26 10.07 -21.90 -7.77
C ILE A 26 10.00 -22.33 -9.24
N SER A 27 10.26 -21.40 -10.17
CA SER A 27 10.22 -21.70 -11.61
C SER A 27 11.54 -22.22 -12.18
N GLU A 28 12.58 -22.34 -11.35
CA GLU A 28 13.93 -22.74 -11.75
C GLU A 28 14.46 -21.89 -12.92
N CYS A 29 14.19 -20.58 -12.86
CA CYS A 29 14.58 -19.60 -13.88
C CYS A 29 15.53 -18.56 -13.29
N GLU A 30 16.34 -17.94 -14.14
CA GLU A 30 17.15 -16.79 -13.73
C GLU A 30 16.27 -15.54 -13.53
N LEU A 31 16.69 -14.62 -12.66
CA LEU A 31 15.94 -13.38 -12.39
C LEU A 31 15.67 -12.55 -13.65
N ASP A 32 16.63 -12.50 -14.58
CA ASP A 32 16.46 -11.80 -15.85
C ASP A 32 15.37 -12.45 -16.72
N GLU A 33 15.29 -13.79 -16.75
CA GLU A 33 14.23 -14.51 -17.47
C GLU A 33 12.85 -14.27 -16.84
N VAL A 34 12.79 -14.18 -15.51
CA VAL A 34 11.56 -13.85 -14.79
C VAL A 34 11.11 -12.44 -15.16
N LYS A 35 12.04 -11.48 -15.18
CA LYS A 35 11.76 -10.09 -15.54
C LYS A 35 11.23 -9.98 -16.97
N ASP A 36 11.88 -10.63 -17.93
CA ASP A 36 11.44 -10.66 -19.33
C ASP A 36 10.02 -11.25 -19.46
N ALA A 37 9.74 -12.34 -18.72
CA ALA A 37 8.42 -12.95 -18.71
C ALA A 37 7.34 -12.04 -18.10
N LEU A 38 7.67 -11.31 -17.03
CA LEU A 38 6.76 -10.36 -16.38
C LEU A 38 6.44 -9.17 -17.30
N ASP A 39 7.43 -8.63 -17.99
CA ASP A 39 7.25 -7.54 -18.96
C ASP A 39 6.36 -8.00 -20.13
N GLU A 40 6.57 -9.23 -20.61
CA GLU A 40 5.73 -9.83 -21.65
C GLU A 40 4.27 -10.02 -21.16
N LEU A 41 4.08 -10.53 -19.94
CA LEU A 41 2.76 -10.73 -19.34
C LEU A 41 2.02 -9.41 -19.13
N LYS A 42 2.72 -8.38 -18.62
CA LYS A 42 2.15 -7.04 -18.46
C LYS A 42 1.62 -6.51 -19.79
N LEU A 43 2.45 -6.57 -20.84
CA LEU A 43 2.06 -6.12 -22.18
C LEU A 43 0.90 -6.93 -22.76
N HIS A 44 0.86 -8.25 -22.51
CA HIS A 44 -0.21 -9.12 -22.95
C HIS A 44 -1.55 -8.74 -22.32
N HIS A 45 -1.58 -8.50 -21.01
CA HIS A 45 -2.78 -8.11 -20.27
C HIS A 45 -3.23 -6.67 -20.56
N GLU A 46 -2.31 -5.78 -20.93
CA GLU A 46 -2.64 -4.42 -21.37
C GLU A 46 -3.30 -4.41 -22.77
N LYS A 47 -2.74 -5.16 -23.74
CA LYS A 47 -3.18 -5.14 -25.15
C LYS A 47 -4.37 -6.02 -25.47
N SER A 48 -4.59 -7.07 -24.68
CA SER A 48 -5.69 -8.01 -24.90
C SER A 48 -7.00 -7.48 -24.32
N ASP A 49 -8.12 -8.07 -24.76
CA ASP A 49 -9.44 -7.96 -24.10
C ASP A 49 -9.46 -8.64 -22.71
N SER A 50 -8.31 -8.79 -22.05
CA SER A 50 -8.20 -9.34 -20.70
C SER A 50 -8.87 -8.41 -19.70
N SER A 51 -9.59 -9.02 -18.77
CA SER A 51 -10.21 -8.34 -17.63
C SER A 51 -9.26 -8.19 -16.44
N LEU A 52 -8.08 -8.82 -16.52
CA LEU A 52 -7.05 -8.80 -15.49
C LEU A 52 -5.87 -7.95 -15.95
N GLU A 53 -5.18 -7.35 -14.99
CA GLU A 53 -3.91 -6.65 -15.19
C GLU A 53 -2.88 -7.16 -14.19
N LEU A 54 -1.62 -7.23 -14.63
CA LEU A 54 -0.49 -7.59 -13.78
C LEU A 54 0.05 -6.32 -13.12
N VAL A 55 0.11 -6.33 -11.79
CA VAL A 55 0.58 -5.19 -10.99
C VAL A 55 1.70 -5.62 -10.06
N LEU A 56 2.50 -4.64 -9.63
CA LEU A 56 3.55 -4.80 -8.63
C LEU A 56 3.19 -3.89 -7.45
N TYR A 57 2.68 -4.45 -6.36
CA TYR A 57 2.36 -3.71 -5.13
C TYR A 57 3.05 -4.38 -3.96
N ALA A 58 3.55 -3.58 -3.01
CA ALA A 58 4.35 -4.08 -1.89
C ALA A 58 5.48 -5.05 -2.32
N ASN A 59 6.17 -4.73 -3.42
CA ASN A 59 7.18 -5.57 -4.08
C ASN A 59 6.72 -6.99 -4.50
N LYS A 60 5.41 -7.22 -4.60
CA LYS A 60 4.83 -8.50 -5.02
C LYS A 60 4.01 -8.35 -6.29
N TYR A 61 4.24 -9.28 -7.22
CA TYR A 61 3.46 -9.41 -8.43
C TYR A 61 2.14 -10.13 -8.12
N LYS A 62 1.03 -9.57 -8.60
CA LYS A 62 -0.29 -10.19 -8.51
C LYS A 62 -1.18 -9.77 -9.66
N PHE A 63 -2.20 -10.58 -9.95
CA PHE A 63 -3.24 -10.21 -10.89
C PHE A 63 -4.37 -9.49 -10.15
N VAL A 64 -4.75 -8.33 -10.67
CA VAL A 64 -5.93 -7.59 -10.20
C VAL A 64 -6.93 -7.41 -11.33
N THR A 65 -8.18 -7.13 -10.99
CA THR A 65 -9.21 -6.83 -11.98
C THR A 65 -9.10 -5.39 -12.44
N LYS A 66 -9.31 -5.16 -13.74
CA LYS A 66 -9.35 -3.81 -14.31
C LYS A 66 -10.52 -3.01 -13.73
N SER A 67 -10.34 -1.70 -13.62
CA SER A 67 -11.28 -0.78 -12.94
C SER A 67 -12.72 -0.83 -13.44
N PHE A 68 -12.96 -1.13 -14.72
CA PHE A 68 -14.32 -1.24 -15.29
C PHE A 68 -15.17 -2.33 -14.63
N LEU A 69 -14.54 -3.35 -14.01
CA LEU A 69 -15.24 -4.42 -13.32
C LEU A 69 -15.79 -4.01 -11.94
N TYR A 70 -15.40 -2.85 -11.40
CA TYR A 70 -15.77 -2.44 -10.04
C TYR A 70 -17.29 -2.49 -9.77
N GLU A 71 -18.10 -1.94 -10.67
CA GLU A 71 -19.57 -1.93 -10.52
C GLU A 71 -20.19 -3.33 -10.60
N TYR A 72 -19.53 -4.26 -11.28
CA TYR A 72 -19.97 -5.65 -11.38
C TYR A 72 -19.53 -6.45 -10.15
N ALA A 73 -18.29 -6.26 -9.70
CA ALA A 73 -17.75 -6.88 -8.49
C ALA A 73 -18.56 -6.51 -7.25
N LYS A 74 -19.00 -5.25 -7.14
CA LYS A 74 -19.87 -4.79 -6.04
C LYS A 74 -21.19 -5.56 -5.97
N LYS A 75 -21.80 -5.87 -7.12
CA LYS A 75 -23.03 -6.68 -7.20
C LYS A 75 -22.77 -8.14 -6.84
N LEU A 76 -21.65 -8.68 -7.30
CA LEU A 76 -21.26 -10.07 -7.04
C LEU A 76 -21.01 -10.32 -5.54
N LEU A 77 -20.31 -9.40 -4.89
CA LEU A 77 -19.84 -9.56 -3.51
C LEU A 77 -20.83 -9.05 -2.45
N ASP A 78 -22.02 -8.57 -2.86
CA ASP A 78 -23.05 -7.95 -2.00
C ASP A 78 -22.48 -6.93 -0.98
N VAL A 79 -21.43 -6.20 -1.40
CA VAL A 79 -20.71 -5.26 -0.54
C VAL A 79 -21.50 -3.96 -0.51
N ASN A 80 -22.54 -3.94 0.33
CA ASN A 80 -23.40 -2.78 0.47
C ASN A 80 -22.71 -1.59 1.18
N LYS A 81 -21.54 -1.80 1.81
CA LYS A 81 -20.74 -0.73 2.44
C LYS A 81 -19.24 -1.02 2.37
N VAL A 82 -18.54 -0.40 1.43
CA VAL A 82 -17.08 -0.20 1.57
C VAL A 82 -16.90 0.79 2.72
N LYS A 83 -16.32 0.35 3.84
CA LYS A 83 -16.02 1.23 4.97
C LYS A 83 -14.88 2.16 4.56
N GLN A 84 -15.23 3.36 4.10
CA GLN A 84 -14.24 4.38 3.80
C GLN A 84 -13.55 4.86 5.09
N LEU A 85 -12.26 5.17 4.98
CA LEU A 85 -11.55 5.88 6.04
C LEU A 85 -12.14 7.28 6.18
N SER A 86 -12.33 7.70 7.43
CA SER A 86 -12.70 9.09 7.72
C SER A 86 -11.49 10.01 7.47
N GLN A 87 -11.72 11.29 7.23
CA GLN A 87 -10.66 12.28 7.06
C GLN A 87 -9.60 12.22 8.17
N SER A 88 -10.03 12.21 9.44
CA SER A 88 -9.16 12.06 10.61
C SER A 88 -8.30 10.77 10.60
N ALA A 89 -8.82 9.68 10.02
CA ALA A 89 -8.08 8.43 9.89
C ALA A 89 -7.05 8.49 8.76
N LEU A 90 -7.41 9.12 7.63
CA LEU A 90 -6.50 9.36 6.52
C LEU A 90 -5.35 10.27 6.92
N GLU A 91 -5.61 11.35 7.67
CA GLU A 91 -4.56 12.24 8.19
C GLU A 91 -3.61 11.50 9.13
N THR A 92 -4.15 10.69 10.04
CA THR A 92 -3.33 9.86 10.95
C THR A 92 -2.47 8.87 10.16
N LEU A 93 -3.06 8.19 9.17
CA LEU A 93 -2.37 7.23 8.33
C LEU A 93 -1.27 7.89 7.48
N ALA A 94 -1.54 9.07 6.93
CA ALA A 94 -0.56 9.83 6.16
C ALA A 94 0.64 10.22 7.01
N ILE A 95 0.41 10.72 8.23
CA ILE A 95 1.51 11.05 9.16
C ILE A 95 2.39 9.83 9.41
N ILE A 96 1.80 8.66 9.65
CA ILE A 96 2.55 7.42 9.85
C ILE A 96 3.33 7.06 8.57
N ALA A 97 2.70 7.09 7.40
CA ALA A 97 3.37 6.75 6.14
C ALA A 97 4.61 7.62 5.86
N TYR A 98 4.55 8.92 6.14
CA TYR A 98 5.64 9.87 5.90
C TYR A 98 6.70 9.96 7.01
N LYS A 99 6.36 9.57 8.25
CA LYS A 99 7.23 9.78 9.42
C LYS A 99 7.60 8.49 10.16
N GLN A 100 7.15 7.34 9.69
CA GLN A 100 7.48 6.05 10.28
C GLN A 100 9.01 5.83 10.37
N PRO A 101 9.48 5.10 11.39
CA PRO A 101 8.71 4.65 12.55
C PRO A 101 8.39 5.82 13.52
N ILE A 102 7.13 5.96 13.95
CA ILE A 102 6.68 7.12 14.76
C ILE A 102 5.82 6.68 15.96
N THR A 103 5.90 7.39 17.09
CA THR A 103 5.10 7.10 18.28
C THR A 103 3.74 7.78 18.28
N ARG A 104 2.80 7.28 19.12
CA ARG A 104 1.50 7.93 19.33
C ARG A 104 1.61 9.40 19.71
N LEU A 105 2.57 9.75 20.58
CA LEU A 105 2.71 11.11 21.08
C LEU A 105 3.12 12.07 19.95
N GLU A 106 4.11 11.68 19.15
CA GLU A 106 4.56 12.48 18.00
C GLU A 106 3.44 12.65 16.96
N ILE A 107 2.62 11.62 16.74
CA ILE A 107 1.42 11.72 15.88
C ILE A 107 0.44 12.76 16.45
N GLU A 108 0.17 12.72 17.75
CA GLU A 108 -0.74 13.66 18.41
C GLU A 108 -0.21 15.10 18.38
N GLU A 109 1.10 15.29 18.50
CA GLU A 109 1.76 16.59 18.35
C GLU A 109 1.61 17.15 16.93
N LEU A 110 1.84 16.33 15.91
CA LEU A 110 1.67 16.73 14.51
C LEU A 110 0.20 17.02 14.15
N ARG A 111 -0.75 16.29 14.74
CA ARG A 111 -2.19 16.47 14.49
C ARG A 111 -2.83 17.58 15.34
N GLY A 112 -2.22 17.92 16.48
CA GLY A 112 -2.81 18.81 17.49
C GLY A 112 -4.03 18.23 18.23
N VAL A 113 -4.39 16.97 18.00
CA VAL A 113 -5.54 16.29 18.63
C VAL A 113 -5.26 14.82 18.90
N GLY A 114 -6.01 14.22 19.83
CA GLY A 114 -5.87 12.81 20.20
C GLY A 114 -6.03 11.84 19.02
N SER A 115 -5.19 10.81 18.97
CA SER A 115 -5.10 9.86 17.84
C SER A 115 -5.40 8.42 18.22
N GLU A 116 -5.69 8.14 19.50
CA GLU A 116 -5.90 6.78 20.03
C GLU A 116 -6.98 5.98 19.26
N VAL A 117 -8.14 6.60 19.00
CA VAL A 117 -9.24 5.93 18.28
C VAL A 117 -8.84 5.64 16.83
N MET A 118 -8.11 6.53 16.18
CA MET A 118 -7.66 6.35 14.80
C MET A 118 -6.60 5.26 14.72
N LEU A 119 -5.63 5.24 15.64
CA LEU A 119 -4.61 4.18 15.73
C LEU A 119 -5.26 2.80 15.91
N ARG A 120 -6.21 2.66 16.85
CA ARG A 120 -6.94 1.40 17.04
C ARG A 120 -7.68 0.97 15.78
N LYS A 121 -8.31 1.91 15.07
CA LYS A 121 -9.03 1.63 13.83
C LYS A 121 -8.07 1.18 12.72
N LEU A 122 -6.94 1.87 12.55
CA LEU A 122 -5.96 1.56 11.52
C LEU A 122 -5.26 0.22 11.78
N LEU A 123 -4.93 -0.10 13.03
CA LEU A 123 -4.43 -1.41 13.44
C LEU A 123 -5.45 -2.52 13.16
N ALA A 124 -6.73 -2.30 13.49
CA ALA A 124 -7.79 -3.29 13.24
C ALA A 124 -8.08 -3.50 11.75
N MET A 125 -7.69 -2.55 10.90
CA MET A 125 -7.75 -2.65 9.45
C MET A 125 -6.45 -3.16 8.84
N ASP A 126 -5.45 -3.49 9.66
CA ASP A 126 -4.11 -3.94 9.27
C ASP A 126 -3.39 -2.97 8.32
N LEU A 127 -3.72 -1.67 8.35
CA LEU A 127 -3.04 -0.64 7.55
C LEU A 127 -1.76 -0.14 8.21
N ILE A 128 -1.62 -0.37 9.52
CA ILE A 128 -0.44 -0.06 10.31
C ILE A 128 -0.12 -1.23 11.25
N SER A 129 1.14 -1.33 11.66
CA SER A 129 1.64 -2.33 12.60
C SER A 129 2.62 -1.71 13.62
N GLU A 130 2.95 -2.46 14.67
CA GLU A 130 3.97 -2.06 15.64
C GLU A 130 5.38 -2.32 15.08
N ALA A 131 6.20 -1.27 15.00
CA ALA A 131 7.61 -1.32 14.55
C ALA A 131 8.60 -1.48 15.72
N GLY A 132 8.13 -2.02 16.85
CA GLY A 132 8.88 -2.10 18.10
C GLY A 132 8.58 -0.95 19.06
N ARG A 133 9.53 -0.63 19.94
CA ARG A 133 9.38 0.36 21.02
C ARG A 133 10.63 1.21 21.15
N LEU A 134 10.48 2.47 21.54
CA LEU A 134 11.63 3.32 21.86
C LEU A 134 12.29 2.89 23.18
N GLU A 135 13.62 2.93 23.22
CA GLU A 135 14.43 2.69 24.42
C GLU A 135 14.54 3.96 25.28
N THR A 136 13.39 4.56 25.60
CA THR A 136 13.25 5.75 26.45
C THR A 136 12.28 5.47 27.61
N PRO A 137 12.25 6.29 28.67
CA PRO A 137 11.30 6.12 29.77
C PRO A 137 9.86 6.03 29.28
N GLY A 138 9.14 5.00 29.71
CA GLY A 138 7.76 4.71 29.26
C GLY A 138 7.65 3.81 28.02
N ARG A 139 8.76 3.55 27.31
CA ARG A 139 8.86 2.62 26.17
C ARG A 139 7.67 2.69 25.20
N PRO A 140 7.40 3.87 24.61
CA PRO A 140 6.27 4.06 23.72
C PRO A 140 6.40 3.16 22.48
N ILE A 141 5.25 2.71 21.98
CA ILE A 141 5.14 1.89 20.76
C ILE A 141 5.45 2.77 19.55
N LEU A 142 6.24 2.21 18.62
CA LEU A 142 6.47 2.78 17.29
C LEU A 142 5.47 2.16 16.31
N TYR A 143 4.92 2.99 15.42
CA TYR A 143 4.00 2.57 14.38
C TYR A 143 4.62 2.77 13.00
N GLN A 144 4.30 1.86 12.10
CA GLN A 144 4.66 1.88 10.69
C GLN A 144 3.48 1.39 9.84
N VAL A 145 3.47 1.69 8.55
CA VAL A 145 2.46 1.14 7.63
C VAL A 145 2.80 -0.30 7.25
N THR A 146 1.82 -1.04 6.75
CA THR A 146 1.97 -2.43 6.32
C THR A 146 1.99 -2.55 4.80
N ASP A 147 2.23 -3.76 4.29
CA ASP A 147 2.05 -4.06 2.86
C ASP A 147 0.62 -3.81 2.40
N LEU A 148 -0.38 -3.99 3.28
CA LEU A 148 -1.78 -3.71 2.95
C LEU A 148 -2.03 -2.21 2.68
N PHE A 149 -1.27 -1.32 3.31
CA PHE A 149 -1.26 0.09 2.93
C PHE A 149 -0.74 0.24 1.50
N LEU A 150 0.42 -0.32 1.18
CA LEU A 150 0.99 -0.23 -0.17
C LEU A 150 0.03 -0.79 -1.24
N ASP A 151 -0.60 -1.93 -0.96
CA ASP A 151 -1.64 -2.53 -1.81
C ASP A 151 -2.85 -1.61 -1.99
N GLY A 152 -3.37 -1.06 -0.89
CA GLY A 152 -4.54 -0.18 -0.91
C GLY A 152 -4.29 1.12 -1.68
N PHE A 153 -3.04 1.62 -1.65
CA PHE A 153 -2.60 2.82 -2.36
C PHE A 153 -1.92 2.53 -3.70
N LYS A 154 -1.86 1.26 -4.12
CA LYS A 154 -1.32 0.80 -5.41
C LYS A 154 0.14 1.19 -5.64
N MET A 155 0.96 1.07 -4.60
CA MET A 155 2.38 1.42 -4.60
C MET A 155 3.25 0.18 -4.49
N SER A 156 4.39 0.16 -5.18
CA SER A 156 5.38 -0.93 -5.03
C SER A 156 6.14 -0.77 -3.72
N THR A 157 6.52 0.47 -3.41
CA THR A 157 7.31 0.83 -2.22
C THR A 157 6.88 2.18 -1.64
N LEU A 158 7.39 2.50 -0.45
CA LEU A 158 7.16 3.80 0.20
C LEU A 158 7.86 4.97 -0.50
N GLU A 159 8.83 4.70 -1.39
CA GLU A 159 9.54 5.73 -2.15
C GLU A 159 8.64 6.41 -3.19
N GLU A 160 7.51 5.78 -3.53
CA GLU A 160 6.49 6.32 -4.43
C GLU A 160 5.54 7.32 -3.74
N LEU A 161 5.71 7.55 -2.43
CA LEU A 161 4.93 8.57 -1.73
C LEU A 161 5.26 9.97 -2.29
N PRO A 162 4.24 10.79 -2.62
CA PRO A 162 4.46 12.16 -3.08
C PRO A 162 5.35 12.97 -2.15
N GLU A 163 6.24 13.80 -2.69
CA GLU A 163 6.98 14.74 -1.84
C GLU A 163 6.01 15.68 -1.14
N LEU A 164 6.26 15.94 0.15
CA LEU A 164 5.49 16.93 0.89
C LEU A 164 5.93 18.31 0.42
N ASP A 165 5.08 18.99 -0.37
CA ASP A 165 5.25 20.41 -0.63
C ASP A 165 5.30 21.12 0.72
N VAL A 166 6.45 21.73 1.02
CA VAL A 166 6.61 22.55 2.20
C VAL A 166 5.74 23.78 1.95
N VAL A 167 4.49 23.75 2.40
CA VAL A 167 3.67 24.96 2.50
C VAL A 167 4.35 25.82 3.54
N THR A 168 5.29 26.67 3.09
CA THR A 168 5.74 27.80 3.88
C THR A 168 4.50 28.60 4.21
N GLN A 169 4.10 28.55 5.47
CA GLN A 169 3.22 29.53 6.06
C GLN A 169 3.97 30.86 5.96
N GLU A 170 3.81 31.57 4.83
CA GLU A 170 4.11 32.99 4.80
C GLU A 170 3.19 33.64 5.83
N ASN A 171 3.81 34.29 6.81
CA ASN A 171 3.15 34.93 7.94
C ASN A 171 2.00 35.82 7.44
N ASP A 172 0.77 35.50 7.87
CA ASP A 172 -0.40 36.40 7.84
C ASP A 172 -0.22 37.58 8.84
N GLU A 173 0.95 38.23 8.88
CA GLU A 173 1.19 39.40 9.75
C GLU A 173 1.01 40.76 9.04
N ASP A 174 0.83 40.79 7.71
CA ASP A 174 0.70 42.05 6.95
C ASP A 174 -0.72 42.36 6.42
N LEU A 175 -1.77 41.70 6.91
CA LEU A 175 -3.15 41.97 6.46
C LEU A 175 -3.83 43.17 7.16
N PHE A 176 -3.11 43.91 8.02
CA PHE A 176 -3.65 45.07 8.75
C PHE A 176 -2.79 46.35 8.67
N GLN A 177 -2.06 46.57 7.56
CA GLN A 177 -1.53 47.90 7.23
C GLN A 177 -2.35 48.61 6.15
#